data_AF-A0A349TBR7-F1
#
_entry.id   AF-A0A349TBR7-F1
#
_cell.length_a   1.000
_cell.length_b   1.000
_cell.length_c   1.000
_cell.angle_alpha   90.00
_cell.angle_beta   90.00
_cell.angle_gamma   90.00
#
_symmetry.space_group_name_H-M   'P 1'
#
loop_
_entity.id
_entity.type
_entity.pdbx_description
1 polymer ?
#
loop_
_entity_poly.entity_id
_entity_poly.type
_entity_poly.pdbx_seq_one_letter_code
_entity_poly.pdbx_strand_id
1 'polypeptide(L)'
;MGEIGEGLGSAIEGGLLSRSVEKSAGEGQFAITGNCLNCGTKLIGAHCHECGQRSQLRRTISAILHDIIHGVLHLDGKFWRTLPLLTFNPGVITRRYIDGERAKFISPIAMFLFSVFLMFAIFQALGISAPTDLSASDETVEGLEQAGETARSQAAATRESLNERLGSLPADSPLRKEGEA
;
A
#
# COMPACT_ATOMS: atom_id res chain seq x y z
N MET A 1 9.53 -22.87 -9.88
CA MET A 1 9.40 -21.94 -11.03
C MET A 1 8.16 -22.36 -11.82
N GLY A 2 7.04 -21.62 -11.72
CA GLY A 2 5.87 -21.92 -12.57
C GLY A 2 4.54 -21.24 -12.21
N GLU A 3 4.21 -21.02 -10.93
CA GLU A 3 2.85 -20.58 -10.54
C GLU A 3 2.42 -19.21 -11.10
N ILE A 4 3.38 -18.33 -11.38
CA ILE A 4 3.10 -17.00 -11.95
C ILE A 4 2.72 -17.10 -13.44
N GLY A 5 3.20 -18.12 -14.16
CA GLY A 5 2.96 -18.29 -15.60
C GLY A 5 1.53 -18.73 -15.93
N GLU A 6 0.97 -19.65 -15.13
CA GLU A 6 -0.40 -20.16 -15.30
C GLU A 6 -1.45 -19.13 -14.88
N GLY A 7 -1.16 -18.34 -13.83
CA GLY A 7 -2.00 -17.22 -13.41
C GLY A 7 -2.09 -16.11 -14.47
N LEU A 8 -1.01 -15.87 -15.21
CA LEU A 8 -1.00 -14.84 -16.25
C LEU A 8 -1.80 -15.28 -17.49
N GLY A 9 -1.71 -16.56 -17.89
CA GLY A 9 -2.44 -17.10 -19.04
C GLY A 9 -3.96 -17.05 -18.83
N SER A 10 -4.44 -17.51 -17.68
CA SER A 10 -5.86 -17.48 -17.31
C SER A 10 -6.42 -16.06 -17.20
N ALA A 11 -5.62 -15.10 -16.74
CA ALA A 11 -6.02 -13.69 -16.71
C ALA A 11 -6.17 -13.09 -18.12
N ILE A 12 -5.29 -13.46 -19.06
CA ILE A 12 -5.36 -12.99 -20.46
C ILE A 12 -6.59 -13.59 -21.15
N GLU A 13 -6.81 -14.89 -21.02
CA GLU A 13 -7.99 -15.57 -21.60
C GLU A 13 -9.29 -15.03 -21.00
N GLY A 14 -9.34 -14.83 -19.68
CA GLY A 14 -10.48 -14.21 -19.00
C GLY A 14 -10.76 -12.79 -19.49
N GLY A 15 -9.71 -11.98 -19.71
CA GLY A 15 -9.84 -10.62 -20.26
C GLY A 15 -10.35 -10.61 -21.70
N LEU A 16 -9.91 -11.54 -22.54
CA LEU A 16 -10.36 -11.66 -23.93
C LEU A 16 -11.81 -12.17 -24.03
N LEU A 17 -12.16 -13.18 -23.21
CA LEU A 17 -13.52 -13.71 -23.13
C LEU A 17 -14.50 -12.64 -22.61
N SER A 18 -14.13 -11.91 -21.55
CA SER A 18 -14.93 -10.81 -21.01
C SER A 18 -15.25 -9.77 -22.10
N ARG A 19 -14.26 -9.42 -22.93
CA ARG A 19 -14.46 -8.44 -24.02
C ARG A 19 -15.37 -8.96 -25.15
N SER A 20 -15.46 -10.26 -25.34
CA SER A 20 -16.36 -10.86 -26.33
C SER A 20 -17.83 -10.89 -25.85
N VAL A 21 -18.05 -11.09 -24.54
CA VAL A 21 -19.39 -11.14 -23.93
C VAL A 21 -19.92 -9.74 -23.65
N GLU A 22 -19.09 -8.86 -23.12
CA GLU A 22 -19.43 -7.46 -22.84
C GLU A 22 -18.55 -6.53 -23.67
N LYS A 23 -18.90 -6.38 -24.95
CA LYS A 23 -18.20 -5.47 -25.87
C LYS A 23 -18.19 -4.01 -25.38
N SER A 24 -19.13 -3.65 -24.50
CA SER A 24 -19.41 -2.30 -24.00
C SER A 24 -19.18 -2.11 -22.48
N ALA A 25 -18.77 -3.12 -21.72
CA ALA A 25 -18.44 -2.94 -20.30
C ALA A 25 -17.09 -2.23 -20.16
N GLY A 26 -17.13 -0.91 -19.95
CA GLY A 26 -15.95 -0.05 -19.81
C GLY A 26 -15.87 1.05 -20.87
N GLU A 27 -16.55 0.87 -22.01
CA GLU A 27 -16.82 1.96 -22.96
C GLU A 27 -18.04 2.73 -22.49
N GLY A 28 -17.87 3.53 -21.43
CA GLY A 28 -18.86 4.56 -21.11
C GLY A 28 -19.06 5.41 -22.36
N GLN A 29 -20.26 5.38 -22.95
CA GLN A 29 -20.58 6.16 -24.14
C GLN A 29 -20.33 7.65 -23.85
N PHE A 30 -19.21 8.15 -24.38
CA PHE A 30 -18.77 9.53 -24.22
C PHE A 30 -19.52 10.43 -25.19
N ALA A 31 -20.71 10.87 -24.77
CA ALA A 31 -21.40 11.95 -25.44
C ALA A 31 -20.73 13.29 -25.05
N ILE A 32 -19.83 13.80 -25.90
CA ILE A 32 -19.43 15.23 -25.86
C ILE A 32 -20.69 16.12 -26.11
N THR A 33 -21.72 15.54 -26.73
CA THR A 33 -23.04 16.13 -26.99
C THR A 33 -24.13 15.32 -26.28
N GLY A 34 -24.54 15.75 -25.09
CA GLY A 34 -25.60 15.12 -24.29
C GLY A 34 -25.94 15.88 -23.01
N ASN A 35 -26.78 15.30 -22.15
CA ASN A 35 -27.10 15.82 -20.81
C ASN A 35 -26.13 15.25 -19.77
N CYS A 36 -25.81 16.03 -18.74
CA CYS A 36 -24.91 15.62 -17.67
C CYS A 36 -25.52 14.47 -16.86
N LEU A 37 -24.76 13.40 -16.66
CA LEU A 37 -25.21 12.23 -15.90
C LEU A 37 -25.44 12.51 -14.40
N ASN A 38 -24.91 13.61 -13.85
CA ASN A 38 -25.13 14.00 -12.45
C ASN A 38 -26.30 14.98 -12.27
N CYS A 39 -26.36 16.04 -13.07
CA CYS A 39 -27.37 17.11 -12.88
C CYS A 39 -28.36 17.27 -14.02
N GLY A 40 -28.23 16.50 -15.11
CA GLY A 40 -29.10 16.59 -16.28
C GLY A 40 -28.86 17.80 -17.20
N THR A 41 -27.98 18.74 -16.82
CA THR A 41 -27.70 19.95 -17.63
C THR A 41 -27.03 19.61 -18.95
N LYS A 42 -27.40 20.29 -20.04
CA LYS A 42 -26.77 20.12 -21.36
C LYS A 42 -25.26 20.42 -21.28
N LEU A 43 -24.43 19.48 -21.74
CA LEU A 43 -22.98 19.68 -21.79
C LEU A 43 -22.60 20.62 -22.94
N ILE A 44 -21.74 21.59 -22.65
CA ILE A 44 -21.23 22.59 -23.59
C ILE A 44 -19.68 22.48 -23.69
N GLY A 45 -19.10 21.37 -23.23
CA GLY A 45 -17.65 21.17 -23.22
C GLY A 45 -17.19 19.91 -22.49
N ALA A 46 -15.89 19.86 -22.16
CA ALA A 46 -15.27 18.74 -21.45
C ALA A 46 -15.71 18.61 -19.97
N HIS A 47 -16.31 19.67 -19.41
CA HIS A 47 -16.82 19.72 -18.06
C HIS A 47 -18.24 20.31 -18.06
N CYS A 48 -19.08 19.82 -17.16
CA CYS A 48 -20.37 20.44 -16.89
C CYS A 48 -20.18 21.76 -16.15
N HIS A 49 -20.76 22.85 -16.66
CA HIS A 49 -20.69 24.18 -16.03
C HIS A 49 -21.48 24.27 -14.72
N GLU A 50 -22.51 23.44 -14.56
CA GLU A 50 -23.37 23.45 -13.37
C GLU A 50 -22.75 22.66 -12.20
N CYS A 51 -22.37 21.40 -12.45
CA CYS A 51 -21.92 20.50 -11.39
C CYS A 51 -20.42 20.13 -11.44
N GLY A 52 -19.68 20.58 -12.45
CA GLY A 52 -18.24 20.33 -12.60
C GLY A 52 -17.86 18.92 -13.09
N GLN A 53 -18.82 18.05 -13.41
CA GLN A 53 -18.53 16.69 -13.90
C GLN A 53 -17.76 16.69 -15.22
N ARG A 54 -16.67 15.93 -15.29
CA ARG A 54 -15.93 15.64 -16.54
C ARG A 54 -16.76 14.79 -17.49
N SER A 55 -16.80 15.15 -18.77
CA SER A 55 -17.53 14.44 -19.84
C SER A 55 -16.78 13.23 -20.39
N GLN A 56 -15.44 13.17 -20.21
CA GLN A 56 -14.60 12.03 -20.58
C GLN A 56 -14.05 11.32 -19.33
N LEU A 57 -14.12 9.98 -19.31
CA LEU A 57 -13.70 9.12 -18.19
C LEU A 57 -12.24 8.68 -18.29
N ARG A 58 -11.41 9.35 -19.10
CA ARG A 58 -9.97 9.06 -19.11
C ARG A 58 -9.33 9.61 -17.84
N ARG A 59 -9.25 8.78 -16.80
CA ARG A 59 -8.46 9.05 -15.60
C ARG A 59 -7.05 8.49 -15.80
N THR A 60 -6.08 9.38 -15.95
CA THR A 60 -4.68 9.04 -15.72
C THR A 60 -4.45 8.84 -14.22
N ILE A 61 -3.46 8.01 -13.86
CA ILE A 61 -3.06 7.78 -12.45
C ILE A 61 -2.76 9.11 -11.75
N SER A 62 -2.14 10.05 -12.46
CA SER A 62 -1.88 11.42 -11.98
C SER A 62 -3.17 12.17 -11.60
N ALA A 63 -4.26 12.03 -12.38
CA ALA A 63 -5.53 12.67 -12.04
C ALA A 63 -6.17 12.06 -10.79
N ILE A 64 -5.97 10.77 -10.54
CA ILE A 64 -6.42 10.11 -9.30
C ILE A 64 -5.63 10.63 -8.11
N LEU A 65 -4.30 10.73 -8.23
CA LEU A 65 -3.44 11.24 -7.17
C LEU A 65 -3.78 12.69 -6.81
N HIS A 66 -4.00 13.53 -7.83
CA HIS A 66 -4.46 14.91 -7.65
C HIS A 66 -5.80 14.97 -6.90
N ASP A 67 -6.77 14.15 -7.28
CA ASP A 67 -8.06 14.07 -6.57
C ASP A 67 -7.91 13.58 -5.11
N ILE A 68 -6.96 12.69 -4.83
CA ILE A 68 -6.66 12.23 -3.46
C ILE A 68 -6.06 13.38 -2.64
N ILE A 69 -5.04 14.07 -3.16
CA ILE A 69 -4.40 15.20 -2.47
C ILE A 69 -5.43 16.30 -2.19
N HIS A 70 -6.28 16.61 -3.18
CA HIS A 70 -7.37 17.57 -2.98
C HIS A 70 -8.41 17.07 -1.98
N GLY A 71 -8.80 15.80 -2.02
CA GLY A 71 -9.80 15.25 -1.10
C GLY A 71 -9.31 15.12 0.35
N VAL A 72 -8.00 14.95 0.58
CA VAL A 72 -7.41 14.85 1.92
C VAL A 72 -7.10 16.23 2.50
N LEU A 73 -6.55 17.15 1.70
CA LEU A 73 -6.19 18.50 2.16
C LEU A 73 -7.40 19.44 2.24
N HIS A 74 -8.39 19.26 1.36
CA HIS A 74 -9.68 19.93 1.46
C HIS A 74 -10.70 18.88 1.89
N LEU A 75 -11.02 18.86 3.19
CA LEU A 75 -12.17 18.15 3.74
C LEU A 75 -13.44 18.71 3.08
N ASP A 76 -13.72 18.24 1.87
CA ASP A 76 -14.74 18.77 0.97
C ASP A 76 -16.12 18.55 1.60
N GLY A 77 -17.05 19.50 1.44
CA GLY A 77 -18.41 19.37 1.97
C GLY A 77 -19.15 18.14 1.41
N LYS A 78 -18.66 17.58 0.29
CA LYS A 78 -19.11 16.29 -0.26
C LYS A 78 -18.91 15.13 0.72
N PHE A 79 -17.92 15.19 1.61
CA PHE A 79 -17.66 14.16 2.62
C PHE A 79 -18.88 13.99 3.53
N TRP A 80 -19.37 15.10 4.10
CA TRP A 80 -20.53 15.14 4.98
C TRP A 80 -21.84 14.73 4.29
N ARG A 81 -21.94 14.91 2.97
CA ARG A 81 -23.09 14.41 2.20
C ARG A 81 -22.98 12.92 1.86
N THR A 82 -21.77 12.42 1.67
CA THR A 82 -21.52 11.04 1.25
C THR A 82 -21.53 10.09 2.44
N LEU A 83 -20.97 10.49 3.58
CA LEU A 83 -20.85 9.67 4.79
C LEU A 83 -22.18 9.12 5.32
N PRO A 84 -23.23 9.93 5.60
CA PRO A 84 -24.50 9.39 6.12
C PRO A 84 -25.19 8.50 5.10
N LEU A 85 -25.11 8.85 3.81
CA LEU A 85 -25.71 8.03 2.77
C LEU A 85 -24.98 6.68 2.62
N LEU A 86 -23.67 6.64 2.89
CA LEU A 86 -22.87 5.41 2.90
C LEU A 86 -23.17 4.54 4.12
N THR A 87 -23.39 5.14 5.30
CA THR A 87 -23.71 4.40 6.53
C THR A 87 -25.13 3.84 6.53
N PHE A 88 -26.10 4.59 5.99
CA PHE A 88 -27.51 4.19 6.03
C PHE A 88 -28.01 3.52 4.74
N ASN A 89 -27.43 3.82 3.57
CA ASN A 89 -27.92 3.34 2.26
C ASN A 89 -26.79 3.09 1.24
N PRO A 90 -25.85 2.16 1.50
CA PRO A 90 -24.68 1.93 0.63
C PRO A 90 -25.05 1.50 -0.80
N GLY A 91 -26.15 0.77 -0.96
CA GLY A 91 -26.65 0.31 -2.27
C GLY A 91 -27.07 1.46 -3.20
N VAL A 92 -27.56 2.58 -2.65
CA VAL A 92 -28.01 3.73 -3.45
C VAL A 92 -26.82 4.49 -4.03
N ILE A 93 -25.74 4.65 -3.27
CA ILE A 93 -24.53 5.32 -3.74
C ILE A 93 -23.88 4.53 -4.86
N THR A 94 -23.69 3.23 -4.66
CA THR A 94 -23.05 2.35 -5.63
C THR A 94 -23.82 2.33 -6.95
N ARG A 95 -25.15 2.19 -6.90
CA ARG A 95 -26.02 2.26 -8.08
C ARG A 95 -25.84 3.59 -8.83
N ARG A 96 -26.00 4.72 -8.14
CA ARG A 96 -25.88 6.06 -8.74
C ARG A 96 -24.49 6.36 -9.28
N TYR A 97 -23.46 5.81 -8.63
CA TYR A 97 -22.09 5.94 -9.10
C TYR A 97 -21.85 5.17 -10.41
N ILE A 98 -22.41 3.96 -10.52
CA ILE A 98 -22.41 3.13 -11.74
C ILE A 98 -23.22 3.83 -12.85
N ASP A 99 -24.38 4.41 -12.50
CA ASP A 99 -25.23 5.20 -13.41
C ASP A 99 -24.55 6.50 -13.89
N GLY A 100 -23.42 6.90 -13.28
CA GLY A 100 -22.56 7.97 -13.78
C GLY A 100 -22.59 9.26 -12.96
N GLU A 101 -23.27 9.32 -11.81
CA GLU A 101 -23.35 10.49 -10.93
C GLU A 101 -22.07 10.72 -10.09
N ARG A 102 -20.91 10.87 -10.75
CA ARG A 102 -19.60 10.78 -10.07
C ARG A 102 -19.11 12.06 -9.39
N ALA A 103 -19.60 13.24 -9.78
CA ALA A 103 -19.12 14.51 -9.19
C ALA A 103 -19.82 14.86 -7.85
N LYS A 104 -20.93 14.18 -7.53
CA LYS A 104 -21.71 14.39 -6.31
C LYS A 104 -21.08 13.72 -5.09
N PHE A 105 -20.39 12.60 -5.31
CA PHE A 105 -19.76 11.78 -4.29
C PHE A 105 -18.23 11.96 -4.29
N ILE A 106 -17.60 11.74 -3.15
CA ILE A 106 -16.14 11.66 -3.08
C ILE A 106 -15.65 10.39 -3.79
N SER A 107 -14.43 10.45 -4.34
CA SER A 107 -13.75 9.28 -4.92
C SER A 107 -13.71 8.12 -3.90
N PRO A 108 -14.19 6.91 -4.25
CA PRO A 108 -14.19 5.76 -3.33
C PRO A 108 -12.81 5.44 -2.75
N ILE A 109 -11.76 5.59 -3.57
CA ILE A 109 -10.37 5.35 -3.15
C ILE A 109 -9.94 6.39 -2.10
N ALA A 110 -10.28 7.67 -2.32
CA ALA A 110 -9.93 8.73 -1.37
C ALA A 110 -10.65 8.53 -0.03
N MET A 111 -11.94 8.14 -0.06
CA MET A 111 -12.71 7.78 1.15
C MET A 111 -12.07 6.61 1.91
N PHE A 112 -11.68 5.56 1.20
CA PHE A 112 -11.00 4.41 1.81
C PHE A 112 -9.69 4.81 2.48
N LEU A 113 -8.81 5.51 1.76
CA LEU A 113 -7.52 5.95 2.29
C LEU A 113 -7.68 6.89 3.49
N PHE A 114 -8.64 7.82 3.42
CA PHE A 114 -8.97 8.70 4.53
C PHE A 114 -9.48 7.92 5.75
N SER A 115 -10.34 6.92 5.54
CA SER A 115 -10.84 6.06 6.62
C SER A 115 -9.73 5.26 7.29
N VAL A 116 -8.78 4.73 6.52
CA VAL A 116 -7.60 4.03 7.04
C VAL A 116 -6.73 4.98 7.85
N PHE A 117 -6.43 6.16 7.31
CA PHE A 117 -5.69 7.20 8.03
C PHE A 117 -6.39 7.59 9.34
N LEU A 118 -7.70 7.83 9.30
CA LEU A 118 -8.48 8.21 10.47
C LEU A 118 -8.52 7.10 11.51
N MET A 119 -8.64 5.83 11.09
CA MET A 119 -8.57 4.67 11.96
C MET A 119 -7.24 4.64 12.73
N PHE A 120 -6.11 4.77 12.03
CA PHE A 120 -4.80 4.83 12.67
C PHE A 120 -4.65 6.05 13.59
N ALA A 121 -5.11 7.23 13.15
CA ALA A 121 -5.04 8.43 13.97
C ALA A 121 -5.84 8.29 15.28
N ILE A 122 -7.04 7.70 15.23
CA ILE A 122 -7.87 7.44 16.40
C ILE A 122 -7.21 6.38 17.30
N PHE A 123 -6.73 5.29 16.74
CA PHE A 123 -6.05 4.22 17.50
C PHE A 123 -4.82 4.76 18.23
N GLN A 124 -3.99 5.55 17.56
CA GLN A 124 -2.85 6.24 18.19
C GLN A 124 -3.30 7.23 19.27
N ALA A 125 -4.35 8.01 19.03
CA ALA A 125 -4.87 8.97 20.02
C ALA A 125 -5.46 8.30 21.27
N LEU A 126 -6.04 7.10 21.11
CA LEU A 126 -6.58 6.29 22.20
C LEU A 126 -5.54 5.41 22.89
N GLY A 127 -4.27 5.45 22.45
CA GLY A 127 -3.21 4.59 22.97
C GLY A 127 -3.37 3.11 22.61
N ILE A 128 -4.21 2.80 21.63
CA ILE A 128 -4.36 1.46 21.05
C ILE A 128 -3.37 1.38 19.89
N SER A 129 -2.10 1.20 20.19
CA SER A 129 -1.10 0.96 19.15
C SER A 129 -1.32 -0.46 18.58
N ALA A 130 -1.39 -0.56 17.25
CA ALA A 130 -1.03 -1.84 16.61
C ALA A 130 0.40 -2.18 17.06
N PRO A 131 0.78 -3.47 17.20
CA PRO A 131 2.17 -3.85 17.44
C PRO A 131 3.00 -3.51 16.19
N THR A 132 3.27 -2.22 16.00
CA THR A 132 4.19 -1.66 15.00
C THR A 132 5.61 -1.65 15.54
N ASP A 133 5.81 -2.15 16.76
CA ASP A 133 7.12 -2.57 17.24
C ASP A 133 7.61 -3.77 16.42
N LEU A 134 8.15 -3.44 15.25
CA LEU A 134 9.38 -4.06 14.73
C LEU A 134 10.60 -3.53 15.51
N SER A 135 10.40 -2.95 16.69
CA SER A 135 11.44 -2.88 17.69
C SER A 135 11.79 -4.33 18.00
N ALA A 136 13.00 -4.72 17.62
CA ALA A 136 13.67 -5.85 18.24
C ALA A 136 13.25 -5.83 19.72
N SER A 137 12.50 -6.84 20.18
CA SER A 137 12.06 -6.89 21.57
C SER A 137 13.29 -6.72 22.46
N ASP A 138 13.17 -6.10 23.63
CA ASP A 138 14.29 -5.99 24.57
C ASP A 138 14.98 -7.36 24.75
N GLU A 139 14.22 -8.45 24.74
CA GLU A 139 14.73 -9.83 24.69
C GLU A 139 15.67 -10.14 23.51
N THR A 140 15.38 -9.64 22.31
CA THR A 140 16.26 -9.83 21.14
C THR A 140 17.51 -8.94 21.18
N VAL A 141 17.42 -7.74 21.78
CA VAL A 141 18.58 -6.86 21.97
C VAL A 141 19.49 -7.42 23.07
N GLU A 142 18.93 -7.80 24.21
CA GLU A 142 19.64 -8.51 25.29
C GLU A 142 20.20 -9.84 24.80
N GLY A 143 19.45 -10.57 23.96
CA GLY A 143 19.90 -11.82 23.35
C GLY A 143 21.09 -11.63 22.39
N LEU A 144 21.11 -10.54 21.61
CA LEU A 144 22.25 -10.20 20.75
C LEU A 144 23.47 -9.74 21.56
N GLU A 145 23.27 -8.98 22.63
CA GLU A 145 24.35 -8.54 23.52
C GLU A 145 24.98 -9.73 24.27
N GLN A 146 24.16 -10.61 24.84
CA GLN A 146 24.63 -11.84 25.50
C GLN A 146 25.33 -12.79 24.52
N ALA A 147 24.81 -12.93 23.29
CA ALA A 147 25.48 -13.70 22.24
C ALA A 147 26.85 -13.10 21.87
N GLY A 148 26.94 -11.77 21.80
CA GLY A 148 28.18 -11.04 21.54
C GLY A 148 29.23 -11.21 22.65
N GLU A 149 28.82 -11.13 23.92
CA GLU A 149 29.71 -11.34 25.07
C GLU A 149 30.18 -12.79 25.19
N THR A 150 29.29 -13.75 24.93
CA THR A 150 29.63 -15.18 24.93
C THR A 150 30.61 -15.52 23.79
N ALA A 151 30.41 -14.95 22.61
CA ALA A 151 31.34 -15.12 21.49
C ALA A 151 32.73 -14.53 21.78
N ARG A 152 32.80 -13.35 22.42
CA ARG A 152 34.06 -12.71 22.79
C ARG A 152 34.82 -13.49 23.86
N SER A 153 34.12 -14.00 24.89
CA SER A 153 34.75 -14.81 25.94
C SER A 153 35.23 -16.17 25.41
N GLN A 154 34.47 -16.82 24.54
CA GLN A 154 34.90 -18.05 23.86
C GLN A 154 36.10 -17.80 22.94
N ALA A 155 36.12 -16.69 22.19
CA ALA A 155 37.26 -16.34 21.34
C ALA A 155 38.53 -16.05 22.17
N ALA A 156 38.39 -15.39 23.32
CA ALA A 156 39.50 -15.15 24.24
C ALA A 156 40.04 -16.46 24.83
N ALA A 157 39.17 -17.35 25.33
CA ALA A 157 39.56 -18.66 25.85
C ALA A 157 40.20 -19.55 24.78
N THR A 158 39.66 -19.51 23.55
CA THR A 158 40.23 -20.24 22.41
C THR A 158 41.63 -19.72 22.10
N ARG A 159 41.82 -18.40 22.05
CA ARG A 159 43.12 -17.78 21.79
C ARG A 159 44.16 -18.12 22.87
N GLU A 160 43.75 -18.15 24.14
CA GLU A 160 44.62 -18.54 25.25
C GLU A 160 45.06 -20.00 25.15
N SER A 161 44.10 -20.92 24.94
CA SER A 161 44.41 -22.34 24.75
C SER A 161 45.30 -22.59 23.52
N LEU A 162 45.12 -21.80 22.45
CA LEU A 162 45.94 -21.91 21.24
C LEU A 162 47.38 -21.46 21.52
N ASN A 163 47.56 -20.36 22.26
CA ASN A 163 48.86 -19.87 22.68
C ASN A 163 49.59 -20.84 23.60
N GLU A 164 48.88 -21.47 24.54
CA GLU A 164 49.46 -22.48 25.43
C GLU A 164 49.92 -23.73 24.63
N ARG A 165 49.08 -24.20 23.71
CA ARG A 165 49.46 -25.28 22.78
C ARG A 165 50.67 -24.89 21.93
N LEU A 166 50.74 -23.65 21.44
CA LEU A 166 51.88 -23.14 20.68
C LEU A 166 53.17 -23.12 21.51
N GLY A 167 53.08 -22.71 22.78
CA GLY A 167 54.21 -22.69 23.71
C GLY A 167 54.77 -24.08 24.04
N SER A 168 53.90 -25.10 24.05
CA SER A 168 54.27 -26.50 24.31
C SER A 168 54.94 -27.21 23.13
N LEU A 169 54.92 -26.63 21.92
CA LEU A 169 55.53 -27.23 20.74
C LEU A 169 57.08 -27.14 20.76
N PRO A 170 57.80 -28.11 20.20
CA PRO A 170 59.25 -28.05 20.00
C PRO A 170 59.70 -26.78 19.24
N ALA A 171 60.90 -26.27 19.53
CA ALA A 171 61.44 -25.03 18.96
C ALA A 171 61.65 -25.05 17.43
N ASP A 172 61.68 -26.24 16.83
CA ASP A 172 61.83 -26.51 15.41
C ASP A 172 60.49 -26.70 14.66
N SER A 173 59.36 -26.66 15.37
CA SER A 173 58.04 -26.83 14.77
C SER A 173 57.68 -25.65 13.85
N PRO A 174 57.27 -25.91 12.58
CA PRO A 174 56.90 -24.85 11.63
C PRO A 174 55.72 -24.01 12.12
N LEU A 175 54.80 -24.60 12.89
CA LEU A 175 53.62 -23.92 13.44
C LEU A 175 53.98 -22.84 14.48
N ARG A 176 55.13 -22.95 15.16
CA ARG A 176 55.58 -21.95 16.15
C ARG A 176 56.02 -20.65 15.49
N LYS A 177 56.65 -20.74 14.31
CA LYS A 177 57.11 -19.58 13.53
C LYS A 177 55.97 -18.78 12.89
N GLU A 178 54.84 -19.43 12.62
CA GLU A 178 53.66 -18.79 12.03
C GLU A 178 52.83 -17.99 13.05
N GLY A 179 52.92 -18.29 14.35
CA GLY A 179 52.21 -17.57 15.40
C GLY A 179 52.94 -16.37 16.01
N GLU A 180 54.22 -16.18 15.68
CA GLU A 180 55.07 -15.06 16.13
C GLU A 180 55.15 -13.89 15.11
N ALA A 181 54.55 -14.06 13.92
CA ALA A 181 54.47 -13.06 12.85
C ALA A 181 53.16 -12.25 12.91
#